data_AF-A0A438IE39-F1
#
_entry.id   AF-A0A438IE39-F1
#
_cell.length_a   1.000
_cell.length_b   1.000
_cell.length_c   1.000
_cell.angle_alpha   90.00
_cell.angle_beta   90.00
_cell.angle_gamma   90.00
#
_symmetry.space_group_name_H-M   'P 1'
#
loop_
_entity.id
_entity.type
_entity.pdbx_description
1 polymer ?
#
loop_
_entity_poly.entity_id
_entity_poly.type
_entity_poly.pdbx_seq_one_letter_code
_entity_poly.pdbx_strand_id
1 'polypeptide(L)'
;MGWPIIGETLEFSLACQGGNPGRFLNDRMNKYSPQVFKTSLLEANMAVMCGASGNKFLFSNEDKLVVSWWQRSMKKILCFPSVFNETLTGDKFRPPTFLPEFLKPEALQHYLATMDSMASEHIELNWSSNREILNEGFLSVPIDIPGTTFNRALKASKFIHNELLAIIRNEMEISTQVICLLFATHHTTSSVITFILKYLAEFPDVYSKVLKEQMEIAKSKGPEGFLKWDDIQKMKYTWNVANETMRLTPPVQGTFREAITDITYAGFTIPRGWKMHWNVNTTHRDPKYFPDPEKFNPSRFEGKGPQPFTFVPFGGGPRMCPGREYARAQYLHSYIMW
;
A
#
# COMPACT_ATOMS: atom_id res chain seq x y z
N MET A 1 24.39 -10.11 -5.91
CA MET A 1 23.93 -11.23 -6.77
C MET A 1 24.03 -12.49 -5.93
N GLY A 2 22.94 -12.81 -5.23
CA GLY A 2 22.87 -13.86 -4.21
C GLY A 2 22.80 -15.29 -4.75
N TRP A 3 22.00 -16.13 -4.10
CA TRP A 3 21.91 -17.57 -4.36
C TRP A 3 21.31 -17.89 -5.74
N PRO A 4 21.66 -19.04 -6.36
CA PRO A 4 21.02 -19.50 -7.59
C PRO A 4 19.49 -19.57 -7.41
N ILE A 5 18.73 -19.14 -8.42
CA ILE A 5 17.25 -19.12 -8.48
C ILE A 5 16.59 -18.07 -7.57
N ILE A 6 16.87 -18.07 -6.26
CA ILE A 6 16.21 -17.18 -5.29
C ILE A 6 16.92 -15.83 -5.09
N GLY A 7 18.13 -15.67 -5.59
CA GLY A 7 18.88 -14.42 -5.51
C GLY A 7 19.08 -13.95 -4.07
N GLU A 8 18.65 -12.72 -3.78
CA GLU A 8 18.71 -12.09 -2.46
C GLU A 8 17.32 -12.01 -1.79
N THR A 9 16.34 -12.74 -2.33
CA THR A 9 14.93 -12.70 -1.89
C THR A 9 14.76 -13.10 -0.43
N LEU A 10 15.50 -14.11 0.03
CA LEU A 10 15.43 -14.55 1.42
C LEU A 10 15.98 -13.48 2.37
N GLU A 11 17.11 -12.86 2.04
CA GLU A 11 17.69 -11.78 2.83
C GLU A 11 16.77 -10.56 2.87
N PHE A 12 16.17 -10.20 1.73
CA PHE A 12 15.18 -9.13 1.65
C PHE A 12 13.94 -9.43 2.51
N SER A 13 13.41 -10.66 2.43
CA SER A 13 12.26 -11.08 3.23
C SER A 13 12.57 -11.10 4.73
N LEU A 14 13.73 -11.63 5.12
CA LEU A 14 14.19 -11.63 6.50
C LEU A 14 14.43 -10.22 7.04
N ALA A 15 14.94 -9.29 6.23
CA ALA A 15 15.09 -7.88 6.62
C ALA A 15 13.73 -7.22 6.87
N CYS A 16 12.73 -7.51 6.01
CA CYS A 16 11.36 -7.06 6.20
C CYS A 16 10.72 -7.64 7.48
N GLN A 17 10.97 -8.91 7.80
CA GLN A 17 10.42 -9.59 8.98
C GLN A 17 11.16 -9.26 10.29
N GLY A 18 12.47 -8.97 10.22
CA GLY A 18 13.34 -8.74 11.38
C GLY A 18 13.25 -7.35 12.01
N GLY A 19 12.20 -6.58 11.71
CA GLY A 19 11.97 -5.25 12.31
C GLY A 19 12.85 -4.12 11.75
N ASN A 20 13.71 -4.38 10.75
CA ASN A 20 14.50 -3.36 10.07
C ASN A 20 14.42 -3.50 8.54
N PRO A 21 13.25 -3.20 7.93
CA PRO A 21 13.02 -3.35 6.50
C PRO A 21 13.97 -2.49 5.65
N GLY A 22 14.48 -1.38 6.21
CA GLY A 22 15.41 -0.48 5.53
C GLY A 22 16.85 -1.02 5.43
N ARG A 23 17.27 -1.96 6.29
CA ARG A 23 18.66 -2.45 6.35
C ARG A 23 19.16 -2.95 5.00
N PHE A 24 18.38 -3.82 4.36
CA PHE A 24 18.75 -4.41 3.07
C PHE A 24 19.08 -3.33 2.02
N LEU A 25 18.26 -2.28 1.97
CA LEU A 25 18.36 -1.20 1.00
C LEU A 25 19.53 -0.27 1.35
N ASN A 26 19.64 0.12 2.62
CA ASN A 26 20.69 1.01 3.10
C ASN A 26 22.09 0.41 2.88
N ASP A 27 22.28 -0.88 3.20
CA ASP A 27 23.55 -1.58 3.02
C ASP A 27 23.98 -1.56 1.54
N ARG A 28 23.01 -1.71 0.62
CA ARG A 28 23.25 -1.75 -0.84
C ARG A 28 23.42 -0.36 -1.44
N MET A 29 22.70 0.64 -0.93
CA MET A 29 22.89 2.04 -1.29
C MET A 29 24.30 2.51 -0.90
N ASN A 30 24.77 2.13 0.29
CA ASN A 30 26.11 2.47 0.78
C ASN A 30 27.21 1.72 0.01
N LYS A 31 26.98 0.44 -0.33
CA LYS A 31 27.98 -0.39 -1.01
C LYS A 31 28.10 -0.13 -2.52
N TYR A 32 26.98 0.13 -3.20
CA TYR A 32 26.95 0.19 -4.65
C TYR A 32 26.69 1.61 -5.18
N SER A 33 25.54 2.19 -4.84
CA SER A 33 25.18 3.54 -5.26
C SER A 33 23.93 4.04 -4.53
N PRO A 34 23.92 5.30 -4.07
CA PRO A 34 22.76 5.89 -3.40
C PRO A 34 21.59 6.21 -4.35
N GLN A 35 21.79 6.08 -5.67
CA GLN A 35 20.76 6.41 -6.68
C GLN A 35 20.09 5.18 -7.28
N VAL A 36 20.86 4.12 -7.56
CA VAL A 36 20.37 2.89 -8.18
C VAL A 36 21.34 1.74 -7.93
N PHE A 37 20.84 0.55 -7.64
CA PHE A 37 21.67 -0.66 -7.60
C PHE A 37 20.95 -1.87 -8.20
N LYS A 38 21.75 -2.83 -8.65
CA LYS A 38 21.25 -4.11 -9.20
C LYS A 38 21.08 -5.13 -8.08
N THR A 39 19.98 -5.88 -8.12
CA THR A 39 19.75 -7.06 -7.30
C THR A 39 18.99 -8.14 -8.09
N SER A 40 18.84 -9.31 -7.48
CA SER A 40 17.91 -10.35 -7.95
C SER A 40 16.94 -10.64 -6.82
N LEU A 41 15.67 -10.28 -7.01
CA LEU A 41 14.59 -10.54 -6.06
C LEU A 41 13.46 -11.21 -6.81
N LEU A 42 12.82 -12.19 -6.16
CA LEU A 42 11.56 -12.78 -6.60
C LEU A 42 11.69 -13.36 -8.03
N GLU A 43 12.79 -14.09 -8.23
CA GLU A 43 13.19 -14.75 -9.49
C GLU A 43 13.46 -13.79 -10.67
N ALA A 44 13.61 -12.49 -10.40
CA ALA A 44 13.84 -11.47 -11.42
C ALA A 44 15.07 -10.61 -11.12
N ASN A 45 15.90 -10.40 -12.15
CA ASN A 45 16.91 -9.35 -12.13
C ASN A 45 16.22 -7.99 -12.13
N MET A 46 16.62 -7.12 -11.20
CA MET A 46 15.98 -5.81 -11.08
C MET A 46 16.92 -4.69 -10.64
N ALA A 47 16.58 -3.48 -11.06
CA ALA A 47 17.19 -2.24 -10.62
C ALA A 47 16.34 -1.63 -9.49
N VAL A 48 16.93 -1.40 -8.32
CA VAL A 48 16.27 -0.69 -7.22
C VAL A 48 16.56 0.79 -7.36
N MET A 49 15.51 1.57 -7.62
CA MET A 49 15.55 3.01 -7.79
C MET A 49 15.46 3.67 -6.42
N CYS A 50 16.46 4.45 -6.05
CA CYS A 50 16.61 4.99 -4.70
C CYS A 50 16.38 6.50 -4.66
N GLY A 51 15.85 6.98 -3.54
CA GLY A 51 15.69 8.40 -3.27
C GLY A 51 14.56 9.07 -4.05
N ALA A 52 14.39 10.37 -3.82
CA ALA A 52 13.31 11.14 -4.43
C ALA A 52 13.39 11.19 -5.96
N SER A 53 14.59 11.22 -6.54
CA SER A 53 14.79 11.19 -8.00
C SER A 53 14.37 9.86 -8.61
N GLY A 54 14.67 8.73 -7.94
CA GLY A 54 14.26 7.40 -8.39
C GLY A 54 12.74 7.23 -8.34
N ASN A 55 12.11 7.66 -7.25
CA ASN A 55 10.65 7.71 -7.11
C ASN A 55 10.01 8.54 -8.23
N LYS A 56 10.50 9.78 -8.43
CA LYS A 56 10.03 10.68 -9.49
C LYS A 56 10.15 10.04 -10.86
N PHE A 57 11.29 9.41 -11.15
CA PHE A 57 11.54 8.76 -12.43
C PHE A 57 10.51 7.68 -12.72
N LEU A 58 10.30 6.75 -11.79
CA LEU A 58 9.34 5.66 -11.98
C LEU A 58 7.91 6.16 -12.11
N PHE A 59 7.48 7.08 -11.24
CA PHE A 59 6.11 7.59 -11.24
C PHE A 59 5.77 8.45 -12.46
N SER A 60 6.74 9.20 -12.98
CA SER A 60 6.52 10.13 -14.10
C SER A 60 6.56 9.43 -15.47
N ASN A 61 7.07 8.20 -15.51
CA ASN A 61 7.31 7.43 -16.74
C ASN A 61 6.48 6.15 -16.84
N GLU A 62 5.44 6.00 -16.00
CA GLU A 62 4.44 4.95 -16.19
C GLU A 62 3.85 5.01 -17.60
N ASP A 63 3.73 3.85 -18.25
CA ASP A 63 3.23 3.66 -19.61
C ASP A 63 4.07 4.33 -20.71
N LYS A 64 5.20 4.98 -20.35
CA LYS A 64 6.14 5.62 -21.29
C LYS A 64 7.46 4.87 -21.40
N LEU A 65 8.09 4.59 -20.25
CA LEU A 65 9.36 3.85 -20.16
C LEU A 65 9.22 2.60 -19.30
N VAL A 66 8.24 2.59 -18.38
CA VAL A 66 8.00 1.49 -17.45
C VAL A 66 6.52 1.17 -17.33
N VAL A 67 6.18 -0.08 -17.03
CA VAL A 67 4.80 -0.52 -16.74
C VAL A 67 4.73 -1.27 -15.42
N SER A 68 3.59 -1.19 -14.73
CA SER A 68 3.34 -1.96 -13.51
C SER A 68 3.56 -3.46 -13.70
N TRP A 69 4.51 -4.01 -12.94
CA TRP A 69 4.80 -5.44 -12.93
C TRP A 69 4.31 -6.07 -11.63
N TRP A 70 3.44 -7.05 -11.77
CA TRP A 70 2.91 -7.85 -10.67
C TRP A 70 3.49 -9.25 -10.74
N GLN A 71 3.89 -9.76 -9.59
CA GLN A 71 4.51 -11.07 -9.49
C GLN A 71 3.48 -12.16 -9.79
N ARG A 72 3.96 -13.30 -10.29
CA ARG A 72 3.08 -14.42 -10.65
C ARG A 72 2.24 -14.88 -9.45
N SER A 73 2.80 -14.88 -8.24
CA SER A 73 2.09 -15.20 -7.01
C SER A 73 1.00 -14.21 -6.65
N MET A 74 1.33 -12.91 -6.72
CA MET A 74 0.36 -11.84 -6.48
C MET A 74 -0.80 -11.94 -7.47
N LYS A 75 -0.49 -12.16 -8.76
CA LYS A 75 -1.51 -12.41 -9.78
C LYS A 75 -2.34 -13.65 -9.45
N LYS A 76 -1.75 -14.77 -9.02
CA LYS A 76 -2.51 -15.99 -8.67
C LYS A 76 -3.44 -15.81 -7.46
N ILE A 77 -3.03 -15.03 -6.46
CA ILE A 77 -3.83 -14.81 -5.25
C ILE A 77 -4.95 -13.79 -5.50
N LEU A 78 -4.64 -12.71 -6.25
CA LEU A 78 -5.50 -11.54 -6.40
C LEU A 78 -6.23 -11.47 -7.74
N CYS A 79 -5.80 -12.21 -8.76
CA CYS A 79 -6.39 -12.23 -10.12
C CYS A 79 -6.72 -13.67 -10.55
N PHE A 80 -8.01 -13.99 -10.69
CA PHE A 80 -8.44 -15.35 -11.01
C PHE A 80 -8.18 -15.76 -12.47
N PRO A 81 -8.12 -17.08 -12.79
CA PRO A 81 -7.72 -17.62 -14.09
C PRO A 81 -8.48 -17.11 -15.32
N SER A 82 -9.75 -16.71 -15.20
CA SER A 82 -10.53 -16.15 -16.32
C SER A 82 -10.03 -14.77 -16.76
N VAL A 83 -9.61 -13.92 -15.81
CA VAL A 83 -8.92 -12.64 -16.06
C VAL A 83 -7.45 -12.87 -16.44
N PHE A 84 -6.87 -13.96 -15.94
CA PHE A 84 -5.49 -14.38 -16.20
C PHE A 84 -5.24 -14.72 -17.67
N ASN A 85 -6.24 -15.27 -18.38
CA ASN A 85 -6.09 -15.62 -19.80
C ASN A 85 -6.12 -14.40 -20.74
N GLU A 86 -6.84 -13.32 -20.41
CA GLU A 86 -6.77 -12.07 -21.17
C GLU A 86 -5.48 -11.28 -20.91
N THR A 87 -4.87 -11.42 -19.73
CA THR A 87 -3.60 -10.75 -19.39
C THR A 87 -2.36 -11.47 -19.90
N LEU A 88 -2.48 -12.68 -20.48
CA LEU A 88 -1.38 -13.38 -21.14
C LEU A 88 -1.03 -12.80 -22.52
N THR A 89 -1.92 -12.00 -23.14
CA THR A 89 -1.68 -11.37 -24.44
C THR A 89 -1.28 -9.89 -24.35
N GLY A 90 -1.30 -9.29 -23.15
CA GLY A 90 -0.90 -7.88 -22.97
C GLY A 90 -0.56 -7.51 -21.53
N ASP A 91 0.67 -7.03 -21.32
CA ASP A 91 1.37 -6.68 -20.07
C ASP A 91 0.76 -5.57 -19.19
N LYS A 92 -0.57 -5.37 -19.15
CA LYS A 92 -1.17 -4.25 -18.38
C LYS A 92 -2.29 -4.71 -17.45
N PHE A 93 -1.99 -4.83 -16.16
CA PHE A 93 -3.03 -4.74 -15.13
C PHE A 93 -3.69 -3.36 -15.25
N ARG A 94 -4.94 -3.32 -15.69
CA ARG A 94 -5.75 -2.09 -15.68
C ARG A 94 -6.64 -2.12 -14.44
N PRO A 95 -6.62 -1.07 -13.60
CA PRO A 95 -7.61 -0.98 -12.54
C PRO A 95 -9.00 -0.94 -13.16
N PRO A 96 -10.00 -1.58 -12.54
CA PRO A 96 -11.40 -1.56 -12.97
C PRO A 96 -11.91 -0.17 -13.32
N THR A 97 -12.73 -0.07 -14.37
CA THR A 97 -13.28 1.19 -14.88
C THR A 97 -14.21 1.89 -13.89
N PHE A 98 -14.87 1.16 -12.98
CA PHE A 98 -15.78 1.75 -11.98
C PHE A 98 -15.10 2.19 -10.68
N LEU A 99 -13.90 1.69 -10.37
CA LEU A 99 -13.19 2.04 -9.13
C LEU A 99 -13.00 3.54 -8.94
N PRO A 100 -12.63 4.31 -9.98
CA PRO A 100 -12.50 5.76 -9.86
C PRO A 100 -13.82 6.47 -9.52
N GLU A 101 -14.98 5.90 -9.85
CA GLU A 101 -16.30 6.47 -9.52
C GLU A 101 -16.74 6.12 -8.11
N PHE A 102 -16.54 4.85 -7.71
CA PHE A 102 -16.87 4.37 -6.37
C PHE A 102 -16.03 5.05 -5.27
N LEU A 103 -14.78 5.38 -5.58
CA LEU A 103 -13.83 5.99 -4.64
C LEU A 103 -13.84 7.54 -4.66
N LYS A 104 -14.77 8.17 -5.41
CA LYS A 104 -14.92 9.64 -5.38
C LYS A 104 -15.41 10.10 -4.01
N PRO A 105 -14.95 11.27 -3.52
CA PRO A 105 -15.43 11.83 -2.26
C PRO A 105 -16.96 11.84 -2.11
N GLU A 106 -17.69 12.14 -3.18
CA GLU A 106 -19.16 12.22 -3.19
C GLU A 106 -19.81 10.83 -3.01
N ALA A 107 -19.24 9.80 -3.65
CA ALA A 107 -19.69 8.42 -3.48
C ALA A 107 -19.40 7.90 -2.07
N LEU A 108 -18.21 8.19 -1.54
CA LEU A 108 -17.78 7.75 -0.22
C LEU A 108 -18.70 8.26 0.91
N GLN A 109 -19.26 9.46 0.80
CA GLN A 109 -20.20 10.01 1.78
C GLN A 109 -21.43 9.11 2.00
N HIS A 110 -21.92 8.46 0.94
CA HIS A 110 -23.07 7.57 1.02
C HIS A 110 -22.71 6.16 1.51
N TYR A 111 -21.47 5.74 1.27
CA TYR A 111 -21.02 4.38 1.55
C TYR A 111 -20.40 4.22 2.94
N LEU A 112 -19.74 5.23 3.51
CA LEU A 112 -18.99 5.10 4.77
C LEU A 112 -19.87 4.70 5.96
N ALA A 113 -21.12 5.16 6.04
CA ALA A 113 -22.01 4.83 7.15
C ALA A 113 -22.58 3.39 7.06
N THR A 114 -22.80 2.88 5.85
CA THR A 114 -23.54 1.62 5.62
C THR A 114 -22.61 0.46 5.28
N MET A 115 -21.57 0.70 4.48
CA MET A 115 -20.67 -0.35 4.02
C MET A 115 -19.69 -0.80 5.10
N ASP A 116 -19.28 0.09 6.01
CA ASP A 116 -18.31 -0.25 7.04
C ASP A 116 -18.89 -1.29 8.02
N SER A 117 -20.14 -1.10 8.46
CA SER A 117 -20.82 -2.07 9.33
C SER A 117 -21.10 -3.39 8.60
N MET A 118 -21.67 -3.36 7.39
CA MET A 118 -22.12 -4.57 6.71
C MET A 118 -20.97 -5.41 6.12
N ALA A 119 -19.98 -4.77 5.52
CA ALA A 119 -18.84 -5.48 4.94
C ALA A 119 -17.91 -6.02 6.04
N SER A 120 -17.64 -5.23 7.08
CA SER A 120 -16.78 -5.68 8.18
C SER A 120 -17.42 -6.81 8.97
N GLU A 121 -18.71 -6.72 9.29
CA GLU A 121 -19.43 -7.81 9.98
C GLU A 121 -19.42 -9.10 9.15
N HIS A 122 -19.67 -9.03 7.85
CA HIS A 122 -19.64 -10.22 6.98
C HIS A 122 -18.23 -10.82 6.86
N ILE A 123 -17.20 -9.99 6.74
CA ILE A 123 -15.80 -10.44 6.67
C ILE A 123 -15.39 -11.08 7.99
N GLU A 124 -15.72 -10.46 9.13
CA GLU A 124 -15.34 -10.98 10.45
C GLU A 124 -16.06 -12.30 10.78
N LEU A 125 -17.37 -12.37 10.52
CA LEU A 125 -18.16 -13.55 10.84
C LEU A 125 -17.89 -14.73 9.90
N ASN A 126 -17.68 -14.48 8.60
CA ASN A 126 -17.64 -15.54 7.60
C ASN A 126 -16.25 -15.80 7.02
N TRP A 127 -15.38 -14.78 6.90
CA TRP A 127 -14.12 -14.88 6.13
C TRP A 127 -12.85 -14.54 6.91
N SER A 128 -12.92 -14.28 8.21
CA SER A 128 -11.79 -13.84 9.05
C SER A 128 -10.59 -14.79 8.97
N SER A 129 -10.84 -16.10 9.11
CA SER A 129 -9.81 -17.14 8.97
C SER A 129 -9.20 -17.19 7.56
N ASN A 130 -10.03 -17.17 6.51
CA ASN A 130 -9.56 -17.18 5.13
C ASN A 130 -8.76 -15.91 4.77
N ARG A 131 -9.12 -14.76 5.34
CA ARG A 131 -8.43 -13.48 5.19
C ARG A 131 -7.03 -13.52 5.77
N GLU A 132 -6.86 -14.04 6.98
CA GLU A 132 -5.53 -14.20 7.60
C GLU A 132 -4.64 -15.11 6.75
N ILE A 133 -5.18 -16.26 6.33
CA ILE A 133 -4.48 -17.21 5.46
C ILE A 133 -4.01 -16.53 4.16
N LEU A 134 -4.83 -15.67 3.59
CA LEU A 134 -4.49 -14.95 2.36
C LEU A 134 -3.41 -13.90 2.56
N ASN A 135 -3.44 -13.14 3.67
CA ASN A 135 -2.38 -12.19 4.02
C ASN A 135 -1.04 -12.91 4.23
N GLU A 136 -1.03 -14.01 4.98
CA GLU A 136 0.16 -14.82 5.18
C GLU A 136 0.72 -15.35 3.85
N GLY A 137 -0.16 -15.84 2.97
CA GLY A 137 0.26 -16.37 1.67
C GLY A 137 0.77 -15.30 0.71
N PHE A 138 0.19 -14.10 0.73
CA PHE A 138 0.64 -12.96 -0.08
C PHE A 138 2.08 -12.56 0.26
N LEU A 139 2.45 -12.62 1.54
CA LEU A 139 3.80 -12.30 2.02
C LEU A 139 4.77 -13.50 1.99
N SER A 140 4.27 -14.70 1.70
CA SER A 140 5.07 -15.93 1.70
C SER A 140 5.86 -16.15 0.41
N VAL A 141 6.84 -17.06 0.47
CA VAL A 141 7.57 -17.51 -0.72
C VAL A 141 6.59 -18.23 -1.66
N PRO A 142 6.56 -17.91 -2.97
CA PRO A 142 5.49 -18.29 -3.88
C PRO A 142 5.58 -19.74 -4.39
N ILE A 143 5.60 -20.71 -3.46
CA ILE A 143 5.76 -22.14 -3.75
C ILE A 143 4.41 -22.83 -3.63
N ASP A 144 3.87 -23.30 -4.75
CA ASP A 144 2.58 -24.00 -4.79
C ASP A 144 2.73 -25.50 -4.53
N ILE A 145 3.05 -25.85 -3.28
CA ILE A 145 3.17 -27.23 -2.81
C ILE A 145 2.15 -27.46 -1.68
N PRO A 146 1.44 -28.60 -1.65
CA PRO A 146 0.51 -28.92 -0.57
C PRO A 146 1.14 -28.71 0.83
N GLY A 147 0.43 -27.97 1.69
CA GLY A 147 0.88 -27.69 3.07
C GLY A 147 1.63 -26.36 3.25
N THR A 148 2.14 -25.76 2.17
CA THR A 148 2.78 -24.43 2.22
C THR A 148 1.77 -23.31 2.49
N THR A 149 2.23 -22.20 3.07
CA THR A 149 1.42 -21.00 3.31
C THR A 149 0.82 -20.46 2.01
N PHE A 150 1.60 -20.43 0.93
CA PHE A 150 1.13 -20.00 -0.39
C PHE A 150 0.01 -20.91 -0.94
N ASN A 151 0.14 -22.24 -0.82
CA ASN A 151 -0.92 -23.17 -1.25
C ASN A 151 -2.21 -23.01 -0.43
N ARG A 152 -2.11 -22.76 0.90
CA ARG A 152 -3.29 -22.47 1.74
C ARG A 152 -4.00 -21.19 1.29
N ALA A 153 -3.24 -20.15 0.97
CA ALA A 153 -3.79 -18.91 0.44
C ALA A 153 -4.49 -19.09 -0.92
N LEU A 154 -3.94 -19.89 -1.84
CA LEU A 154 -4.63 -20.19 -3.10
C LEU A 154 -6.00 -20.86 -2.88
N LYS A 155 -6.08 -21.79 -1.91
CA LYS A 155 -7.35 -22.45 -1.55
C LYS A 155 -8.33 -21.46 -0.91
N ALA A 156 -7.86 -20.61 0.01
CA ALA A 156 -8.68 -19.59 0.64
C ALA A 156 -9.21 -18.55 -0.37
N SER A 157 -8.37 -18.14 -1.33
CA SER A 157 -8.74 -17.21 -2.41
C SER A 157 -9.89 -17.79 -3.24
N LYS A 158 -9.75 -19.06 -3.65
CA LYS A 158 -10.78 -19.78 -4.41
C LYS A 158 -12.09 -19.93 -3.63
N PHE A 159 -12.03 -20.15 -2.32
CA PHE A 159 -13.22 -20.22 -1.47
C PHE A 159 -13.98 -18.90 -1.43
N ILE A 160 -13.31 -17.80 -1.06
CA ILE A 160 -13.93 -16.46 -0.99
C ILE A 160 -14.53 -16.06 -2.33
N HIS A 161 -13.85 -16.40 -3.43
CA HIS A 161 -14.37 -16.13 -4.76
C HIS A 161 -15.68 -16.84 -5.07
N ASN A 162 -15.79 -18.12 -4.73
CA ASN A 162 -17.03 -18.87 -4.96
C ASN A 162 -18.20 -18.29 -4.15
N GLU A 163 -17.95 -17.88 -2.90
CA GLU A 163 -18.94 -17.18 -2.07
C GLU A 163 -19.35 -15.84 -2.70
N LEU A 164 -18.37 -15.05 -3.16
CA LEU A 164 -18.64 -13.79 -3.85
C LEU A 164 -19.40 -13.95 -5.15
N LEU A 165 -19.13 -14.99 -5.94
CA LEU A 165 -19.90 -15.30 -7.15
C LEU A 165 -21.34 -15.70 -6.83
N ALA A 166 -21.57 -16.36 -5.69
CA ALA A 166 -22.91 -16.70 -5.23
C ALA A 166 -23.71 -15.45 -4.80
N ILE A 167 -23.03 -14.49 -4.16
CA ILE A 167 -23.62 -13.21 -3.73
C ILE A 167 -23.83 -12.26 -4.92
N ILE A 168 -22.80 -12.09 -5.74
CA ILE A 168 -22.78 -11.20 -6.90
C ILE A 168 -23.22 -12.03 -8.12
N ARG A 169 -24.52 -12.20 -8.27
CA ARG A 169 -25.08 -12.84 -9.47
C ARG A 169 -24.60 -12.09 -10.71
N ASN A 170 -23.73 -12.75 -11.47
CA ASN A 170 -23.47 -12.61 -12.91
C ASN A 170 -22.21 -11.90 -13.44
N GLU A 171 -21.19 -11.54 -12.64
CA GLU A 171 -19.92 -11.04 -13.21
C GLU A 171 -18.65 -11.56 -12.50
N MET A 172 -17.92 -12.46 -13.17
CA MET A 172 -16.60 -12.96 -12.71
C MET A 172 -15.56 -11.85 -12.55
N GLU A 173 -15.70 -10.77 -13.33
CA GLU A 173 -14.85 -9.60 -13.22
C GLU A 173 -15.11 -8.84 -11.91
N ILE A 174 -16.37 -8.59 -11.56
CA ILE A 174 -16.72 -7.87 -10.31
C ILE A 174 -16.20 -8.62 -9.09
N SER A 175 -16.38 -9.94 -9.00
CA SER A 175 -15.92 -10.71 -7.84
C SER A 175 -14.39 -10.67 -7.65
N THR A 176 -13.62 -10.75 -8.73
CA THR A 176 -12.14 -10.59 -8.68
C THR A 176 -11.74 -9.22 -8.13
N GLN A 177 -12.48 -8.19 -8.53
CA GLN A 177 -12.20 -6.81 -8.17
C GLN A 177 -12.61 -6.49 -6.73
N VAL A 178 -13.72 -7.06 -6.27
CA VAL A 178 -14.14 -7.01 -4.86
C VAL A 178 -13.09 -7.69 -3.98
N ILE A 179 -12.54 -8.86 -4.37
CA ILE A 179 -11.45 -9.49 -3.62
C ILE A 179 -10.23 -8.57 -3.54
N CYS A 180 -9.79 -8.01 -4.68
CA CYS A 180 -8.68 -7.04 -4.69
C CYS A 180 -8.95 -5.85 -3.76
N LEU A 181 -10.17 -5.30 -3.77
CA LEU A 181 -10.58 -4.21 -2.90
C LEU A 181 -10.52 -4.59 -1.43
N LEU A 182 -11.06 -5.76 -1.05
CA LEU A 182 -11.05 -6.25 0.34
C LEU A 182 -9.63 -6.40 0.88
N PHE A 183 -8.71 -6.96 0.08
CA PHE A 183 -7.29 -7.04 0.44
C PHE A 183 -6.66 -5.66 0.54
N ALA A 184 -6.90 -4.81 -0.45
CA ALA A 184 -6.29 -3.49 -0.53
C ALA A 184 -6.74 -2.57 0.61
N THR A 185 -8.02 -2.58 0.98
CA THR A 185 -8.58 -1.67 2.00
C THR A 185 -8.29 -2.16 3.41
N HIS A 186 -8.57 -3.43 3.72
CA HIS A 186 -8.56 -3.89 5.11
C HIS A 186 -7.15 -3.89 5.70
N HIS A 187 -6.21 -4.62 5.09
CA HIS A 187 -4.86 -4.79 5.66
C HIS A 187 -4.10 -3.47 5.78
N THR A 188 -4.21 -2.60 4.76
CA THR A 188 -3.52 -1.31 4.77
C THR A 188 -4.14 -0.33 5.76
N THR A 189 -5.48 -0.31 5.86
CA THR A 189 -6.19 0.65 6.70
C THR A 189 -6.08 0.27 8.18
N SER A 190 -6.35 -0.99 8.53
CA SER A 190 -6.28 -1.47 9.91
C SER A 190 -4.87 -1.37 10.50
N SER A 191 -3.84 -1.64 9.70
CA SER A 191 -2.44 -1.48 10.11
C SER A 191 -2.11 -0.04 10.48
N VAL A 192 -2.47 0.93 9.62
CA VAL A 192 -2.22 2.35 9.90
C VAL A 192 -3.02 2.82 11.11
N ILE A 193 -4.29 2.43 11.24
CA ILE A 193 -5.11 2.77 12.42
C ILE A 193 -4.46 2.25 13.70
N THR A 194 -4.03 0.99 13.70
CA THR A 194 -3.35 0.35 14.84
C THR A 194 -2.11 1.14 15.26
N PHE A 195 -1.25 1.51 14.30
CA PHE A 195 -0.05 2.29 14.63
C PHE A 195 -0.37 3.72 15.06
N ILE A 196 -1.41 4.35 14.53
CA ILE A 196 -1.85 5.66 15.03
C ILE A 196 -2.27 5.53 16.50
N LEU A 197 -3.08 4.53 16.87
CA LEU A 197 -3.47 4.31 18.27
C LEU A 197 -2.26 4.07 19.17
N LYS A 198 -1.29 3.27 18.71
CA LYS A 198 -0.02 3.06 19.41
C LYS A 198 0.70 4.39 19.65
N TYR A 199 0.87 5.21 18.62
CA TYR A 199 1.58 6.49 18.76
C TYR A 199 0.81 7.50 19.60
N LEU A 200 -0.52 7.54 19.53
CA LEU A 200 -1.32 8.40 20.41
C LEU A 200 -1.18 7.98 21.89
N ALA A 201 -1.10 6.68 22.18
CA ALA A 201 -0.85 6.18 23.53
C ALA A 201 0.56 6.48 24.04
N GLU A 202 1.58 6.43 23.17
CA GLU A 202 2.98 6.72 23.52
C GLU A 202 3.32 8.22 23.61
N PHE A 203 2.54 9.09 22.95
CA PHE A 203 2.79 10.52 22.87
C PHE A 203 1.59 11.35 23.38
N PRO A 204 1.42 11.50 24.72
CA PRO A 204 0.30 12.21 25.33
C PRO A 204 0.10 13.64 24.80
N ASP A 205 1.20 14.37 24.53
CA ASP A 205 1.12 15.73 23.97
C ASP A 205 0.49 15.76 22.57
N VAL A 206 0.75 14.73 21.75
CA VAL A 206 0.12 14.58 20.44
C VAL A 206 -1.35 14.23 20.61
N TYR A 207 -1.67 13.29 21.51
CA TYR A 207 -3.04 12.93 21.84
C TYR A 207 -3.86 14.13 22.31
N SER A 208 -3.34 14.96 23.21
CA SER A 208 -4.06 16.16 23.69
C SER A 208 -4.38 17.14 22.56
N LYS A 209 -3.49 17.29 21.57
CA LYS A 209 -3.73 18.13 20.39
C LYS A 209 -4.80 17.56 19.47
N VAL A 210 -4.77 16.24 19.23
CA VAL A 210 -5.83 15.54 18.46
C VAL A 210 -7.16 15.69 19.19
N LEU A 211 -7.21 15.41 20.49
CA LEU A 211 -8.42 15.53 21.31
C LEU A 211 -9.00 16.94 21.25
N LYS A 212 -8.15 17.97 21.35
CA LYS A 212 -8.57 19.37 21.24
C LYS A 212 -9.19 19.65 19.86
N GLU A 213 -8.53 19.26 18.77
CA GLU A 213 -9.05 19.42 17.40
C GLU A 213 -10.41 18.72 17.25
N GLN A 214 -10.55 17.48 17.72
CA GLN A 214 -11.79 16.73 17.64
C GLN A 214 -12.92 17.37 18.47
N MET A 215 -12.63 17.85 19.67
CA MET A 215 -13.60 18.53 20.53
C MET A 215 -14.10 19.85 19.94
N GLU A 216 -13.23 20.61 19.27
CA GLU A 216 -13.61 21.83 18.56
C GLU A 216 -14.54 21.52 17.37
N ILE A 217 -14.24 20.47 16.61
CA ILE A 217 -15.09 20.02 15.50
C ILE A 217 -16.43 19.50 16.02
N ALA A 218 -16.43 18.70 17.09
CA ALA A 218 -17.65 18.16 17.69
C ALA A 218 -18.61 19.26 18.16
N LYS A 219 -18.10 20.33 18.79
CA LYS A 219 -18.89 21.51 19.18
C LYS A 219 -19.51 22.26 18.01
N SER A 220 -18.91 22.16 16.82
CA SER A 220 -19.42 22.81 15.61
C SER A 220 -20.49 22.01 14.86
N LYS A 221 -20.82 20.80 15.32
CA LYS A 221 -21.80 19.93 14.68
C LYS A 221 -23.24 20.39 14.94
N GLY A 222 -24.10 20.17 13.93
CA GLY A 222 -25.54 20.40 14.04
C GLY A 222 -26.28 19.30 14.83
N PRO A 223 -27.62 19.42 14.94
CA PRO A 223 -28.46 18.55 15.79
C PRO A 223 -28.36 17.05 15.49
N GLU A 224 -28.00 16.67 14.27
CA GLU A 224 -27.92 15.27 13.82
C GLU A 224 -26.66 14.54 14.30
N GLY A 225 -25.63 15.24 14.80
CA GLY A 225 -24.43 14.65 15.42
C GLY A 225 -23.46 13.88 14.48
N PHE A 226 -23.86 13.56 13.26
CA PHE A 226 -23.03 12.86 12.27
C PHE A 226 -21.88 13.72 11.75
N LEU A 227 -20.75 13.08 11.45
CA LEU A 227 -19.65 13.72 10.72
C LEU A 227 -20.06 14.01 9.28
N LYS A 228 -19.78 15.23 8.80
CA LYS A 228 -19.86 15.56 7.38
C LYS A 228 -18.46 15.56 6.77
N TRP A 229 -18.39 15.48 5.44
CA TRP A 229 -17.10 15.56 4.72
C TRP A 229 -16.32 16.84 5.03
N ASP A 230 -17.02 17.96 5.20
CA ASP A 230 -16.42 19.23 5.59
C ASP A 230 -15.78 19.19 6.99
N ASP A 231 -16.25 18.32 7.87
CA ASP A 231 -15.64 18.12 9.19
C ASP A 231 -14.35 17.31 9.08
N ILE A 232 -14.32 16.29 8.22
CA ILE A 232 -13.10 15.53 7.90
C ILE A 232 -12.02 16.45 7.32
N GLN A 233 -12.40 17.43 6.49
CA GLN A 233 -11.48 18.43 5.94
C GLN A 233 -10.84 19.32 7.01
N LYS A 234 -11.52 19.53 8.16
CA LYS A 234 -11.01 20.33 9.29
C LYS A 234 -10.00 19.59 10.16
N MET A 235 -9.94 18.26 10.11
CA MET A 235 -9.05 17.42 10.92
C MET A 235 -7.58 17.43 10.42
N LYS A 236 -6.99 18.62 10.36
CA LYS A 236 -5.67 18.85 9.75
C LYS A 236 -4.56 18.23 10.60
N TYR A 237 -4.61 18.39 11.91
CA TYR A 237 -3.60 17.85 12.81
C TYR A 237 -3.73 16.32 12.92
N THR A 238 -4.93 15.77 13.03
CA THR A 238 -5.14 14.31 12.96
C THR A 238 -4.62 13.73 11.65
N TRP A 239 -4.79 14.43 10.52
CA TRP A 239 -4.21 14.00 9.25
C TRP A 239 -2.67 14.02 9.26
N ASN A 240 -2.06 15.01 9.91
CA ASN A 240 -0.61 15.05 10.10
C ASN A 240 -0.10 13.88 10.96
N VAL A 241 -0.84 13.49 12.00
CA VAL A 241 -0.56 12.29 12.78
C VAL A 241 -0.61 11.05 11.89
N ALA A 242 -1.64 10.91 11.07
CA ALA A 242 -1.76 9.79 10.14
C ALA A 242 -0.61 9.73 9.12
N ASN A 243 -0.19 10.89 8.59
CA ASN A 243 0.94 10.97 7.68
C ASN A 243 2.27 10.59 8.35
N GLU A 244 2.52 11.05 9.57
CA GLU A 244 3.72 10.68 10.32
C GLU A 244 3.73 9.19 10.68
N THR A 245 2.57 8.62 11.00
CA THR A 245 2.44 7.17 11.16
C THR A 245 2.77 6.43 9.87
N MET A 246 2.23 6.85 8.73
CA MET A 246 2.54 6.21 7.44
C MET A 246 4.00 6.42 7.01
N ARG A 247 4.66 7.48 7.47
CA ARG A 247 6.10 7.71 7.22
C ARG A 247 6.94 6.69 7.99
N LEU A 248 6.63 6.50 9.27
CA LEU A 248 7.39 5.61 10.13
C LEU A 248 7.02 4.14 9.92
N THR A 249 5.76 3.86 9.65
CA THR A 249 5.24 2.50 9.52
C THR A 249 4.34 2.37 8.28
N PRO A 250 4.93 2.50 7.08
CA PRO A 250 4.18 2.43 5.84
C PRO A 250 3.56 1.04 5.66
N PRO A 251 2.24 0.95 5.36
CA PRO A 251 1.57 -0.34 5.18
C PRO A 251 2.08 -1.10 3.94
N VAL A 252 2.59 -0.36 2.95
CA VAL A 252 3.21 -0.93 1.74
C VAL A 252 4.61 -0.36 1.58
N GLN A 253 5.60 -1.26 1.49
CA GLN A 253 7.01 -0.87 1.43
C GLN A 253 7.42 -0.36 0.04
N GLY A 254 6.76 -0.78 -1.03
CA GLY A 254 7.08 -0.38 -2.40
C GLY A 254 6.36 -1.24 -3.43
N THR A 255 6.47 -0.87 -4.70
CA THR A 255 5.90 -1.68 -5.81
C THR A 255 6.93 -1.86 -6.92
N PHE A 256 6.59 -2.71 -7.88
CA PHE A 256 7.48 -3.10 -8.94
C PHE A 256 7.00 -2.61 -10.31
N ARG A 257 7.96 -2.47 -11.22
CA ARG A 257 7.79 -2.06 -12.60
C ARG A 257 8.61 -2.96 -13.51
N GLU A 258 8.31 -2.91 -14.79
CA GLU A 258 9.08 -3.51 -15.86
C GLU A 258 9.46 -2.44 -16.89
N ALA A 259 10.73 -2.41 -17.29
CA ALA A 259 11.23 -1.54 -18.33
C ALA A 259 10.72 -2.02 -19.70
N ILE A 260 9.98 -1.17 -20.43
CA ILE A 260 9.45 -1.52 -21.76
C ILE A 260 10.40 -1.14 -22.91
N THR A 261 11.48 -0.43 -22.57
CA THR A 261 12.58 -0.03 -23.44
C THR A 261 13.88 -0.01 -22.63
N ASP A 262 15.02 0.11 -23.30
CA ASP A 262 16.30 0.36 -22.61
C ASP A 262 16.29 1.75 -21.98
N ILE A 263 16.68 1.83 -20.71
CA ILE A 263 16.64 3.06 -19.92
C ILE A 263 18.05 3.42 -19.47
N THR A 264 18.46 4.67 -19.71
CA THR A 264 19.67 5.23 -19.09
C THR A 264 19.28 6.02 -17.84
N TYR A 265 19.79 5.64 -16.67
CA TYR A 265 19.53 6.33 -15.41
C TYR A 265 20.79 6.39 -14.54
N ALA A 266 21.15 7.57 -14.06
CA ALA A 266 22.34 7.81 -13.21
C ALA A 266 23.65 7.21 -13.80
N GLY A 267 23.80 7.21 -15.12
CA GLY A 267 24.96 6.64 -15.82
C GLY A 267 24.91 5.12 -16.05
N PHE A 268 23.83 4.45 -15.64
CA PHE A 268 23.63 3.01 -15.84
C PHE A 268 22.58 2.73 -16.91
N THR A 269 22.78 1.65 -17.66
CA THR A 269 21.79 1.12 -18.61
C THR A 269 20.98 0.01 -17.94
N ILE A 270 19.66 0.17 -17.92
CA ILE A 270 18.68 -0.82 -17.48
C ILE A 270 18.04 -1.39 -18.74
N PRO A 271 18.32 -2.66 -19.10
CA PRO A 271 17.80 -3.26 -20.32
C PRO A 271 16.28 -3.43 -20.29
N ARG A 272 15.65 -3.40 -21.47
CA ARG A 272 14.25 -3.79 -21.67
C ARG A 272 13.97 -5.15 -21.03
N GLY A 273 12.81 -5.26 -20.37
CA GLY A 273 12.34 -6.46 -19.67
C GLY A 273 12.85 -6.58 -18.22
N TRP A 274 13.86 -5.80 -17.82
CA TRP A 274 14.30 -5.76 -16.42
C TRP A 274 13.21 -5.21 -15.51
N LYS A 275 13.16 -5.74 -14.29
CA LYS A 275 12.25 -5.19 -13.29
C LYS A 275 12.90 -3.98 -12.62
N MET A 276 12.07 -3.09 -12.14
CA MET A 276 12.50 -1.92 -11.39
C MET A 276 11.67 -1.82 -10.12
N HIS A 277 12.30 -1.48 -9.01
CA HIS A 277 11.64 -1.40 -7.71
C HIS A 277 11.91 -0.05 -7.06
N TRP A 278 10.88 0.61 -6.56
CA TRP A 278 11.04 1.71 -5.62
C TRP A 278 10.63 1.23 -4.23
N ASN A 279 11.22 1.82 -3.19
CA ASN A 279 10.91 1.47 -1.82
C ASN A 279 10.89 2.70 -0.91
N VAL A 280 9.85 2.81 -0.08
CA VAL A 280 9.64 3.91 0.88
C VAL A 280 10.83 4.10 1.82
N ASN A 281 11.52 3.02 2.20
CA ASN A 281 12.65 3.08 3.11
C ASN A 281 13.86 3.84 2.53
N THR A 282 13.90 4.08 1.21
CA THR A 282 14.94 4.89 0.58
C THR A 282 14.72 6.40 0.75
N THR A 283 13.57 6.84 1.27
CA THR A 283 13.26 8.26 1.47
C THR A 283 12.60 8.59 2.81
N HIS A 284 11.66 7.77 3.30
CA HIS A 284 10.82 8.10 4.47
C HIS A 284 11.62 8.24 5.77
N ARG A 285 12.75 7.54 5.90
CA ARG A 285 13.66 7.59 7.07
C ARG A 285 15.04 8.15 6.72
N ASP A 286 15.19 8.77 5.55
CA ASP A 286 16.45 9.40 5.16
C ASP A 286 16.60 10.76 5.88
N PRO A 287 17.64 10.96 6.72
CA PRO A 287 17.85 12.21 7.44
C PRO A 287 18.05 13.42 6.54
N LYS A 288 18.39 13.22 5.26
CA LYS A 288 18.44 14.29 4.24
C LYS A 288 17.07 14.93 4.00
N TYR A 289 16.00 14.15 4.09
CA TYR A 289 14.63 14.63 3.85
C TYR A 289 13.84 14.82 5.15
N PHE A 290 14.17 14.05 6.19
CA PHE A 290 13.49 14.07 7.48
C PHE A 290 14.51 14.14 8.63
N PRO A 291 14.86 15.35 9.13
CA PRO A 291 15.76 15.50 10.28
C PRO A 291 15.23 14.75 11.51
N ASP A 292 16.07 14.05 12.26
CA ASP A 292 15.65 13.12 13.32
C ASP A 292 14.61 12.10 12.83
N PRO A 293 14.95 11.25 11.84
CA PRO A 293 13.97 10.46 11.08
C PRO A 293 13.22 9.41 11.93
N GLU A 294 13.76 9.00 13.07
CA GLU A 294 13.12 8.04 13.98
C GLU A 294 12.14 8.72 14.96
N LYS A 295 12.18 10.05 15.11
CA LYS A 295 11.29 10.78 16.02
C LYS A 295 9.92 10.96 15.37
N PHE A 296 8.89 10.45 16.04
CA PHE A 296 7.48 10.71 15.70
C PHE A 296 7.16 12.20 15.93
N ASN A 297 7.02 12.94 14.83
CA ASN A 297 6.73 14.38 14.85
C ASN A 297 5.72 14.77 13.75
N PRO A 298 4.42 14.83 14.07
CA PRO A 298 3.36 15.24 13.15
C PRO A 298 3.55 16.63 12.53
N SER A 299 4.20 17.57 13.23
CA SER A 299 4.39 18.94 12.74
C SER A 299 5.27 19.03 11.48
N ARG A 300 5.96 17.95 11.08
CA ARG A 300 6.67 17.85 9.79
C ARG A 300 5.75 18.00 8.57
N PHE A 301 4.45 17.74 8.75
CA PHE A 301 3.44 17.82 7.70
C PHE A 301 2.66 19.15 7.72
N GLU A 302 3.02 20.09 8.60
CA GLU A 302 2.45 21.43 8.58
C GLU A 302 2.98 22.26 7.38
N GLY A 303 2.21 23.28 6.99
CA GLY A 303 2.59 24.18 5.89
C GLY A 303 2.64 23.49 4.53
N LYS A 304 3.81 23.54 3.88
CA LYS A 304 4.02 22.94 2.54
C LYS A 304 4.26 21.42 2.58
N GLY A 305 4.49 20.85 3.77
CA GLY A 305 4.82 19.45 3.95
C GLY A 305 6.17 19.03 3.35
N PRO A 306 6.44 17.72 3.25
CA PRO A 306 7.70 17.18 2.74
C PRO A 306 7.94 17.52 1.26
N GLN A 307 9.23 17.53 0.86
CA GLN A 307 9.60 17.71 -0.54
C GLN A 307 8.92 16.66 -1.44
N PRO A 308 8.58 17.01 -2.70
CA PRO A 308 7.97 16.06 -3.62
C PRO A 308 8.79 14.78 -3.77
N PHE A 309 8.10 13.63 -3.81
CA PHE A 309 8.68 12.29 -3.97
C PHE A 309 9.55 11.78 -2.79
N THR A 310 9.64 12.52 -1.68
CA THR A 310 10.28 12.01 -0.44
C THR A 310 9.29 11.29 0.47
N PHE A 311 8.03 11.73 0.49
CA PHE A 311 6.92 11.08 1.18
C PHE A 311 5.92 10.48 0.17
N VAL A 312 6.00 9.17 -0.01
CA VAL A 312 5.27 8.42 -1.07
C VAL A 312 4.47 7.21 -0.53
N PRO A 313 3.71 7.33 0.58
CA PRO A 313 2.99 6.18 1.17
C PRO A 313 1.90 5.61 0.24
N PHE A 314 1.40 6.42 -0.69
CA PHE A 314 0.40 6.04 -1.70
C PHE A 314 1.01 5.90 -3.11
N GLY A 315 2.35 5.88 -3.23
CA GLY A 315 3.04 5.94 -4.52
C GLY A 315 2.90 7.31 -5.20
N GLY A 316 2.88 7.30 -6.54
CA GLY A 316 2.73 8.53 -7.33
C GLY A 316 2.46 8.26 -8.82
N GLY A 317 2.22 9.34 -9.57
CA GLY A 317 1.95 9.26 -11.01
C GLY A 317 0.59 8.64 -11.35
N PRO A 318 0.40 8.11 -12.57
CA PRO A 318 -0.85 7.48 -13.00
C PRO A 318 -1.29 6.25 -12.17
N ARG A 319 -0.39 5.70 -11.35
CA ARG A 319 -0.64 4.56 -10.45
C ARG A 319 -0.63 4.95 -8.97
N MET A 320 -0.85 6.22 -8.66
CA MET A 320 -1.12 6.63 -7.28
C MET A 320 -2.33 5.85 -6.74
N CYS A 321 -2.27 5.45 -5.47
CA CYS A 321 -3.32 4.64 -4.85
C CYS A 321 -4.70 5.28 -5.06
N PRO A 322 -5.66 4.57 -5.70
CA PRO A 322 -7.00 5.10 -5.92
C PRO A 322 -7.78 5.23 -4.61
N GLY A 323 -7.46 4.42 -3.60
CA GLY A 323 -8.11 4.44 -2.28
C GLY A 323 -7.59 5.51 -1.32
N ARG A 324 -6.78 6.49 -1.77
CA ARG A 324 -6.17 7.49 -0.88
C ARG A 324 -7.20 8.30 -0.10
N GLU A 325 -8.23 8.83 -0.77
CA GLU A 325 -9.25 9.64 -0.11
C GLU A 325 -10.16 8.79 0.78
N TYR A 326 -10.41 7.53 0.40
CA TYR A 326 -11.10 6.56 1.24
C TYR A 326 -10.32 6.25 2.52
N ALA A 327 -9.03 5.92 2.39
CA ALA A 327 -8.15 5.66 3.52
C ALA A 327 -8.06 6.88 4.44
N ARG A 328 -7.97 8.08 3.88
CA ARG A 328 -8.02 9.34 4.64
C ARG A 328 -9.33 9.46 5.43
N ALA A 329 -10.46 9.24 4.79
CA ALA A 329 -11.75 9.30 5.46
C ALA A 329 -11.85 8.27 6.60
N GLN A 330 -11.42 7.02 6.34
CA GLN A 330 -11.39 5.95 7.33
C GLN A 330 -10.51 6.30 8.53
N TYR A 331 -9.25 6.68 8.30
CA TYR A 331 -8.36 7.10 9.38
C TYR A 331 -9.04 8.19 10.21
N LEU A 332 -9.44 9.29 9.59
CA LEU A 332 -10.01 10.43 10.31
C LEU A 332 -11.34 10.10 11.02
N HIS A 333 -12.13 9.17 10.49
CA HIS A 333 -13.36 8.70 11.12
C HIS A 333 -13.11 7.82 12.35
N SER A 334 -12.13 6.91 12.30
CA SER A 334 -11.84 5.96 13.39
C SER A 334 -11.38 6.60 14.70
N TYR A 335 -11.09 7.91 14.72
CA TYR A 335 -10.62 8.64 15.90
C TYR A 335 -11.70 9.44 16.63
N ILE A 336 -12.96 9.34 16.21
CA ILE A 336 -14.04 9.91 17.00
C ILE A 336 -14.31 8.98 18.19
N MET A 337 -13.78 9.41 19.34
CA MET A 337 -14.30 8.97 20.61
C MET A 337 -15.73 9.53 20.72
N TRP A 338 -16.73 8.66 20.57
CA TRP A 338 -18.13 8.96 20.87
C TRP A 338 -18.34 9.04 22.38
#